data_AF-A0A1V4AC36-F1
#
_entry.id   AF-A0A1V4AC36-F1
#
_cell.length_a   1.000
_cell.length_b   1.000
_cell.length_c   1.000
_cell.angle_alpha   90.00
_cell.angle_beta   90.00
_cell.angle_gamma   90.00
#
_symmetry.space_group_name_H-M   'P 1'
#
loop_
_entity.id
_entity.type
_entity.pdbx_description
1 polymer ?
#
loop_
_entity_poly.entity_id
_entity_poly.type
_entity_poly.pdbx_seq_one_letter_code
_entity_poly.pdbx_strand_id
1 'polypeptide(L)' 'MTHEDPTRPTGAAVIKVVRGNPTPEELAAAVAVVQARAAAARTEPQEAPALAAWSDPARRAGDRLPAPGPRSWARTYWPS' A
#
# COMPACT_ATOMS: atom_id res chain seq x y z
N MET A 1 22.07 -6.63 -13.85
CA MET A 1 21.92 -7.79 -12.95
C MET A 1 21.41 -7.27 -11.61
N THR A 2 20.31 -7.69 -10.98
CA THR A 2 19.16 -8.60 -11.27
C THR A 2 18.45 -8.84 -9.91
N HIS A 3 17.27 -9.48 -9.91
CA HIS A 3 16.65 -10.24 -8.79
C HIS A 3 15.57 -9.56 -7.90
N GLU A 4 14.41 -10.24 -7.79
CA GLU A 4 13.39 -10.27 -6.71
C GLU A 4 12.76 -11.69 -6.75
N ASP A 5 11.69 -12.04 -6.03
CA ASP A 5 11.65 -12.30 -4.58
C ASP A 5 10.54 -13.36 -4.30
N PRO A 6 10.63 -14.25 -3.28
CA PRO A 6 9.65 -15.31 -3.08
C PRO A 6 8.44 -14.96 -2.17
N THR A 7 8.33 -13.74 -1.63
CA THR A 7 7.40 -13.41 -0.52
C THR A 7 6.02 -12.86 -0.94
N ARG A 8 5.29 -13.56 -1.84
CA ARG A 8 3.94 -13.14 -2.28
C ARG A 8 2.81 -13.60 -1.33
N PRO A 9 1.94 -12.70 -0.81
CA PRO A 9 0.84 -13.06 0.09
C PRO A 9 -0.44 -13.51 -0.63
N THR A 10 -1.08 -14.55 -0.09
CA THR A 10 -2.41 -15.09 -0.46
C THR A 10 -3.52 -14.38 0.35
N GLY A 11 -4.70 -14.02 -0.15
CA GLY A 11 -5.26 -14.13 -1.51
C GLY A 11 -6.72 -13.62 -1.61
N ALA A 12 -7.23 -12.89 -0.60
CA ALA A 12 -8.57 -12.28 -0.60
C ALA A 12 -8.46 -10.84 -0.07
N ALA A 13 -8.86 -9.85 -0.88
CA ALA A 13 -8.66 -8.44 -0.58
C ALA A 13 -9.78 -7.89 0.33
N VAL A 14 -9.41 -7.46 1.55
CA VAL A 14 -10.31 -6.77 2.48
C VAL A 14 -9.99 -5.27 2.50
N ILE A 15 -10.99 -4.43 2.24
CA ILE A 15 -10.87 -2.97 2.31
C ILE A 15 -11.46 -2.49 3.63
N LYS A 16 -10.70 -1.69 4.39
CA LYS A 16 -11.12 -1.10 5.67
C LYS A 16 -11.16 0.42 5.58
N VAL A 17 -12.29 1.02 5.95
CA VAL A 17 -12.37 2.47 6.23
C VAL A 17 -11.61 2.75 7.53
N VAL A 18 -10.52 3.52 7.44
CA VAL A 18 -9.67 3.86 8.60
C VAL A 18 -10.17 5.12 9.32
N ARG A 19 -10.87 6.01 8.61
CA ARG A 19 -11.41 7.29 9.12
C ARG A 19 -12.54 7.76 8.20
N GLY A 20 -13.53 8.46 8.76
CA GLY A 20 -14.71 8.97 8.04
C GLY A 20 -15.88 7.98 8.07
N ASN A 21 -17.04 8.42 7.58
CA ASN A 21 -18.26 7.63 7.47
C ASN A 21 -18.82 7.78 6.04
N PRO A 22 -18.24 7.09 5.03
CA PRO A 22 -18.70 7.17 3.65
C PRO A 22 -20.10 6.57 3.53
N THR A 23 -20.88 7.04 2.55
CA THR A 23 -22.16 6.40 2.24
C THR A 23 -21.93 5.01 1.61
N PRO A 24 -22.93 4.10 1.65
CA PRO A 24 -22.83 2.80 0.98
C PRO A 24 -22.48 2.92 -0.51
N GLU A 25 -22.98 3.95 -1.18
CA GLU A 25 -22.74 4.24 -2.60
C GLU A 25 -21.29 4.65 -2.85
N GLU A 26 -20.72 5.50 -1.99
CA GLU A 26 -19.31 5.90 -2.07
C GLU A 26 -18.36 4.72 -1.83
N LEU A 27 -18.67 3.86 -0.84
CA LEU A 27 -17.90 2.64 -0.60
C LEU A 27 -18.01 1.67 -1.79
N ALA A 28 -19.20 1.48 -2.35
CA ALA A 28 -19.41 0.65 -3.54
C ALA A 28 -18.61 1.19 -4.74
N ALA A 29 -18.63 2.50 -4.99
CA ALA A 29 -17.85 3.14 -6.05
C ALA A 29 -16.33 2.95 -5.84
N ALA A 30 -15.83 3.14 -4.61
CA ALA A 30 -14.42 2.93 -4.29
C ALA A 30 -13.98 1.47 -4.52
N VAL A 31 -14.79 0.49 -4.08
CA VAL A 31 -14.52 -0.94 -4.31
C VAL A 31 -14.55 -1.27 -5.80
N ALA A 32 -15.52 -0.75 -6.56
CA ALA A 32 -15.63 -0.97 -8.00
C ALA A 32 -14.39 -0.45 -8.77
N VAL A 33 -13.86 0.72 -8.42
CA VAL A 33 -12.63 1.27 -9.03
C VAL A 33 -11.41 0.39 -8.72
N VAL A 34 -11.29 -0.11 -7.49
CA VAL A 34 -10.19 -1.02 -7.11
C VAL A 34 -10.26 -2.32 -7.90
N GLN A 35 -11.46 -2.92 -8.03
CA GLN A 35 -11.65 -4.17 -8.78
C GLN A 35 -11.44 -3.98 -10.29
N ALA A 36 -11.91 -2.87 -10.87
CA ALA A 36 -11.71 -2.56 -12.29
C ALA A 36 -10.22 -2.41 -12.62
N ARG A 37 -9.43 -1.73 -11.77
CA ARG A 37 -7.97 -1.62 -11.93
C ARG A 37 -7.28 -2.98 -11.78
N ALA A 38 -7.71 -3.80 -10.82
CA ALA A 38 -7.19 -5.16 -10.63
C ALA A 38 -7.60 -6.13 -11.76
N ALA A 39 -8.66 -5.83 -12.52
CA ALA A 39 -9.02 -6.56 -13.73
C ALA A 39 -8.17 -6.12 -14.93
N ALA A 40 -8.03 -4.80 -15.16
CA ALA A 40 -7.18 -4.26 -16.22
C ALA A 40 -5.73 -4.77 -16.13
N ALA A 41 -5.14 -4.73 -14.92
CA ALA A 41 -3.80 -5.22 -14.64
C ALA A 41 -3.60 -6.75 -14.82
N ARG A 42 -4.67 -7.52 -15.08
CA ARG A 42 -4.59 -8.94 -15.46
C ARG A 42 -4.69 -9.18 -16.97
N THR A 43 -5.12 -8.18 -17.75
CA THR A 43 -5.36 -8.29 -19.20
C THR A 43 -4.24 -7.64 -20.01
N GLU A 44 -3.58 -6.62 -19.47
CA GLU A 44 -2.40 -6.02 -20.10
C GLU A 44 -1.25 -7.05 -20.17
N PRO A 45 -0.56 -7.18 -21.33
CA PRO A 45 0.68 -7.95 -21.40
C PRO A 45 1.67 -7.43 -20.37
N GLN A 46 2.28 -8.33 -19.60
CA GLN A 46 3.15 -7.95 -18.47
C GLN A 46 4.52 -7.43 -18.95
N GLU A 47 4.54 -6.28 -19.62
CA GLU A 47 5.69 -5.38 -19.54
C GLU A 47 5.87 -5.02 -18.06
N ALA A 48 7.04 -5.32 -17.50
CA ALA A 48 7.27 -5.13 -16.07
C ALA A 48 7.18 -3.63 -15.75
N PRO A 49 6.18 -3.17 -14.97
CA PRO A 49 6.03 -1.75 -14.70
C PRO A 49 7.21 -1.26 -13.87
N ALA A 50 7.77 -0.10 -14.23
CA ALA A 50 8.82 0.52 -13.44
C ALA A 50 8.36 0.67 -11.99
N LEU A 51 9.12 0.11 -11.05
CA LEU A 51 8.76 0.15 -9.62
C LEU A 51 8.61 1.62 -9.19
N ALA A 52 7.43 1.97 -8.66
CA ALA A 52 7.21 3.27 -8.06
C ALA A 52 8.27 3.51 -6.97
N ALA A 53 8.78 4.73 -6.82
CA ALA A 53 9.87 5.07 -5.89
C ALA A 53 9.57 4.76 -4.40
N TRP A 54 8.32 4.44 -4.06
CA TRP A 54 7.85 3.99 -2.74
C TRP A 54 7.91 2.46 -2.56
N SER A 55 7.99 1.71 -3.66
CA SER A 55 8.06 0.25 -3.71
C SER A 55 9.50 -0.28 -3.87
N ASP A 56 10.48 0.61 -4.03
CA ASP A 56 11.90 0.27 -4.10
C ASP A 56 12.37 -0.42 -2.80
N PRO A 57 12.83 -1.69 -2.85
CA PRO A 57 13.35 -2.39 -1.68
C PRO A 57 14.53 -1.68 -1.01
N ALA A 58 15.36 -0.92 -1.75
CA ALA A 58 16.49 -0.18 -1.17
C ALA A 58 16.05 0.95 -0.22
N ARG A 59 14.82 1.48 -0.37
CA ARG A 59 14.22 2.38 0.63
C ARG A 59 13.60 1.66 1.83
N ARG A 60 13.36 0.34 1.74
CA ARG A 60 12.81 -0.47 2.85
C ARG A 60 13.88 -1.18 3.66
N ALA A 61 15.00 -1.55 3.03
CA ALA A 61 16.05 -2.37 3.61
C ALA A 61 17.40 -1.65 3.57
N GLY A 62 17.99 -1.44 4.76
CA GLY A 62 19.43 -1.20 4.90
C GLY A 62 19.81 0.02 5.75
N ASP A 63 19.15 1.16 5.54
CA ASP A 63 19.54 2.38 6.26
C ASP A 63 19.08 2.38 7.72
N ARG A 64 20.02 2.68 8.61
CA ARG A 64 19.72 2.97 10.01
C ARG A 64 18.90 4.26 10.07
N LEU A 65 17.59 4.12 10.23
CA LEU A 65 16.68 5.23 10.51
C LEU A 65 17.30 6.17 11.55
N PRO A 66 17.35 7.49 11.28
CA PRO A 66 17.92 8.44 12.22
C PRO A 66 17.18 8.34 13.55
N ALA A 67 17.92 8.33 14.66
CA ALA A 67 17.32 8.21 15.98
C ALA A 67 16.28 9.32 16.16
N PRO A 68 15.04 8.99 16.59
CA PRO A 68 13.98 9.98 16.76
C PRO A 68 14.45 11.09 17.73
N GLY A 69 14.59 12.32 17.20
CA GLY A 69 15.06 13.45 17.99
C GLY A 69 14.01 13.95 19.00
N PRO A 70 14.35 14.94 19.85
CA PRO A 70 13.46 15.45 20.91
C PRO A 70 12.11 16.03 20.43
N ARG A 71 11.97 16.32 19.13
CA ARG A 71 10.73 16.80 18.48
C ARG A 71 10.03 15.75 17.61
N SER A 72 10.50 14.50 17.63
CA SER A 72 9.75 13.39 17.04
C SER A 72 8.44 13.17 17.80
N TRP A 73 7.44 12.55 17.16
CA TRP A 73 6.22 12.15 17.84
C TRP A 73 6.50 10.98 18.80
N ALA A 74 6.81 11.32 20.06
CA ALA A 74 7.16 10.35 21.10
C ALA A 74 5.96 9.50 21.57
N ARG A 75 4.73 10.00 21.42
CA ARG A 75 3.49 9.28 21.78
C ARG A 75 2.33 9.79 20.93
N THR A 76 1.49 8.87 20.46
CA THR A 76 0.16 9.18 19.92
C THR A 76 -0.87 8.88 21.01
N TYR A 77 -1.74 9.84 21.32
CA TYR A 77 -2.90 9.63 22.19
C TYR A 77 -4.17 9.72 21.35
N TRP A 78 -5.00 8.69 21.42
CA TRP A 78 -6.35 8.68 20.86
C TRP A 78 -7.33 8.60 22.01
N PRO A 79 -8.09 9.67 22.31
CA PRO A 79 -9.28 9.53 23.15
C PRO A 79 -10.34 8.73 22.38
N SER A 80 -10.94 7.78 23.08
CA SER A 80 -12.15 7.03 22.67
C SER A 80 -13.39 7.69 23.25
#